data_AF-A0A7S4HSK6-F1
#
_entry.id   AF-A0A7S4HSK6-F1
#
_cell.length_a   1.000
_cell.length_b   1.000
_cell.length_c   1.000
_cell.angle_alpha   90.00
_cell.angle_beta   90.00
_cell.angle_gamma   90.00
#
_symmetry.space_group_name_H-M   'P 1'
#
loop_
_entity.id
_entity.type
_entity.pdbx_description
1 polymer ?
#
loop_
_entity_poly.entity_id
_entity_poly.type
_entity_poly.pdbx_seq_one_letter_code
_entity_poly.pdbx_strand_id
1 'polypeptide(L)'
;SWRGATATACRRGHSDVVRALLGCESLDCLDVPNDKLQYPLHCAAFERDMACVRLMLDAGASTTVYDRKGRTPAEDTKDAAIREAILGERARRREQTSKSGA
;
A
#
# COMPACT_ATOMS: atom_id res chain seq x y z
N SER A 1 21.70 -6.98 15.26
CA SER A 1 20.72 -6.00 15.74
C SER A 1 20.41 -5.03 14.61
N TRP A 2 19.33 -5.25 13.88
CA TRP A 2 19.01 -4.61 12.59
C TRP A 2 18.31 -3.24 12.71
N ARG A 3 18.16 -2.73 13.94
CA ARG A 3 17.36 -1.54 14.27
C ARG A 3 17.96 -0.19 13.86
N GLY A 4 19.07 -0.16 13.11
CA GLY A 4 19.80 1.09 12.82
C GLY A 4 19.94 1.46 11.34
N ALA A 5 19.66 0.56 10.39
CA ALA A 5 20.08 0.76 9.00
C ALA A 5 18.99 1.26 8.04
N THR A 6 17.70 1.18 8.40
CA THR A 6 16.60 1.52 7.49
C THR A 6 16.17 2.99 7.51
N ALA A 7 16.59 3.77 8.51
CA ALA A 7 16.15 5.18 8.65
C ALA A 7 16.89 6.17 7.72
N THR A 8 18.04 5.80 7.16
CA THR A 8 18.89 6.72 6.38
C THR A 8 18.66 6.59 4.86
N ALA A 9 18.12 5.46 4.37
CA ALA A 9 17.86 5.24 2.95
C ALA A 9 16.68 6.10 2.42
N CYS A 10 15.75 6.50 3.28
CA CYS A 10 14.54 7.22 2.86
C CYS A 10 14.75 8.72 2.53
N ARG A 11 15.97 9.25 2.64
CA ARG A 11 16.25 10.69 2.51
C ARG A 11 16.76 11.13 1.13
N ARG A 12 16.92 10.22 0.18
CA ARG A 12 17.42 10.55 -1.18
C ARG A 12 16.61 9.81 -2.24
N GLY A 13 15.75 10.54 -2.95
CA GLY A 13 15.24 10.12 -4.27
C GLY A 13 14.32 8.90 -4.25
N HIS A 14 13.03 9.16 -4.06
CA HIS A 14 11.93 8.20 -3.93
C HIS A 14 11.65 7.39 -5.21
N SER A 15 12.54 6.46 -5.54
CA SER A 15 12.30 5.39 -6.51
C SER A 15 12.88 4.05 -6.04
N ASP A 16 13.91 4.12 -5.18
CA ASP A 16 14.57 2.93 -4.65
C ASP A 16 13.84 2.34 -3.43
N VAL A 17 12.96 3.09 -2.76
CA VAL A 17 12.14 2.56 -1.65
C VAL A 17 11.12 1.55 -2.16
N VAL A 18 10.54 1.79 -3.34
CA VAL A 18 9.58 0.88 -3.98
C VAL A 18 10.28 -0.36 -4.53
N ARG A 19 11.49 -0.21 -5.11
CA ARG A 19 12.32 -1.35 -5.54
C ARG A 19 12.91 -2.14 -4.36
N ALA A 20 13.20 -1.48 -3.24
CA ALA A 20 13.63 -2.14 -2.00
C ALA A 20 12.46 -2.84 -1.28
N LEU A 21 11.22 -2.35 -1.42
CA LEU A 21 10.02 -3.06 -0.96
C LEU A 21 9.66 -4.24 -1.86
N LEU A 22 9.75 -4.07 -3.18
CA LEU A 22 9.48 -5.12 -4.18
C LEU A 22 10.62 -6.13 -4.34
N GLY A 23 11.82 -5.82 -3.85
CA GLY A 23 12.96 -6.73 -3.81
C GLY A 23 12.90 -7.75 -2.65
N CYS A 24 11.96 -7.59 -1.74
CA CYS A 24 11.60 -8.63 -0.79
C CYS A 24 10.60 -9.58 -1.47
N GLU A 25 11.03 -10.79 -1.79
CA GLU A 25 10.16 -11.95 -2.10
C GLU A 25 9.13 -12.25 -1.00
N SER A 26 9.20 -11.55 0.13
CA SER A 26 8.28 -11.65 1.26
C SER A 26 7.25 -10.51 1.23
N LEU A 27 5.99 -10.90 1.01
CA LEU A 27 4.80 -10.06 1.14
C LEU A 27 4.55 -9.58 2.58
N ASP A 28 5.40 -9.95 3.55
CA ASP A 28 5.21 -9.67 4.97
C ASP A 28 5.35 -8.18 5.32
N CYS A 29 5.82 -7.34 4.39
CA CYS A 29 5.98 -5.90 4.60
C CYS A 29 4.76 -5.06 4.23
N LEU A 30 3.71 -5.64 3.65
CA LEU A 30 2.53 -4.89 3.17
C LEU A 30 1.69 -4.27 4.29
N ASP A 31 1.75 -4.82 5.49
CA ASP A 31 1.05 -4.32 6.68
C ASP A 31 1.98 -3.64 7.70
N VAL A 32 3.21 -3.29 7.29
CA VAL A 32 4.15 -2.56 8.16
C VAL A 32 4.12 -1.07 7.84
N PRO A 33 3.60 -0.22 8.74
CA PRO A 33 3.59 1.22 8.53
C PRO A 33 4.94 1.89 8.82
N ASN A 34 5.18 3.04 8.20
CA ASN A 34 6.26 3.95 8.59
C ASN A 34 5.90 4.81 9.83
N ASP A 35 6.80 5.70 10.26
CA ASP A 35 6.60 6.60 11.42
C ASP A 35 5.38 7.56 11.30
N LYS A 36 4.82 7.71 10.10
CA LYS A 36 3.60 8.47 9.83
C LYS A 36 2.36 7.58 9.71
N LEU A 37 2.45 6.32 10.11
CA LEU A 37 1.42 5.30 9.92
C LEU A 37 1.05 5.08 8.45
N GLN A 38 1.90 5.49 7.51
CA GLN A 38 1.65 5.25 6.09
C GLN A 38 2.12 3.83 5.76
N TYR A 39 1.16 3.04 5.28
CA TYR A 39 1.37 1.72 4.74
C TYR A 39 1.88 1.82 3.29
N PRO A 40 2.49 0.76 2.73
CA PRO A 40 2.96 0.75 1.35
C PRO A 40 1.92 1.23 0.32
N LEU A 41 0.65 0.86 0.52
CA LEU A 41 -0.45 1.29 -0.34
C LEU A 41 -0.71 2.81 -0.25
N HIS A 42 -0.50 3.46 0.90
CA HIS A 42 -0.57 4.92 1.01
C HIS A 42 0.53 5.58 0.17
N CYS A 43 1.76 5.06 0.25
CA CYS A 43 2.88 5.60 -0.52
C CYS A 43 2.65 5.43 -2.03
N ALA A 44 2.24 4.25 -2.48
CA ALA A 44 1.94 4.02 -3.91
C ALA A 44 0.79 4.91 -4.42
N ALA A 45 -0.24 5.10 -3.59
CA ALA A 45 -1.36 5.97 -3.92
C ALA A 45 -0.95 7.45 -3.99
N PHE A 46 -0.13 7.92 -3.05
CA PHE A 46 0.40 9.28 -3.01
C PHE A 46 1.31 9.59 -4.21
N GLU A 47 2.19 8.65 -4.57
CA GLU A 47 3.10 8.77 -5.73
C GLU A 47 2.39 8.58 -7.08
N ARG A 48 1.10 8.21 -7.06
CA ARG A 48 0.26 7.95 -8.24
C ARG A 48 0.81 6.82 -9.13
N ASP A 49 1.43 5.82 -8.52
CA ASP A 49 1.95 4.65 -9.22
C ASP A 49 0.89 3.55 -9.30
N MET A 50 0.13 3.55 -10.40
CA MET A 50 -0.92 2.56 -10.65
C MET A 50 -0.40 1.13 -10.76
N ALA A 51 0.84 0.93 -11.22
CA ALA A 51 1.42 -0.42 -11.32
C ALA A 51 1.69 -0.99 -9.93
N CYS A 52 2.30 -0.19 -9.05
CA CYS A 52 2.53 -0.58 -7.66
C CYS A 52 1.22 -0.77 -6.88
N VAL A 53 0.23 0.10 -7.08
CA VAL A 53 -1.10 -0.04 -6.47
C VAL A 53 -1.72 -1.38 -6.84
N ARG A 54 -1.72 -1.74 -8.13
CA ARG A 54 -2.26 -3.04 -8.59
C ARG A 54 -1.54 -4.22 -7.95
N LEU A 55 -0.21 -4.23 -7.97
CA LEU A 55 0.58 -5.30 -7.36
C LEU A 55 0.29 -5.46 -5.87
N MET A 56 0.18 -4.34 -5.13
CA MET A 56 -0.13 -4.38 -3.70
C MET A 56 -1.56 -4.85 -3.42
N LEU A 57 -2.54 -4.43 -4.24
CA LEU A 57 -3.93 -4.90 -4.14
C LEU A 57 -4.02 -6.40 -4.42
N ASP A 58 -3.39 -6.87 -5.50
CA ASP A 58 -3.33 -8.29 -5.88
C ASP A 58 -2.64 -9.12 -4.78
N ALA A 59 -1.61 -8.56 -4.13
CA ALA A 59 -0.90 -9.18 -3.03
C ALA A 59 -1.64 -9.15 -1.68
N GLY A 60 -2.84 -8.57 -1.61
CA GLY A 60 -3.65 -8.62 -0.39
C GLY A 60 -3.61 -7.38 0.49
N ALA A 61 -2.92 -6.31 0.11
CA ALA A 61 -2.70 -5.14 0.96
C ALA A 61 -4.01 -4.55 1.50
N SER A 62 -4.00 -4.13 2.76
CA SER A 62 -5.16 -3.55 3.39
C SER A 62 -5.51 -2.18 2.79
N THR A 63 -6.75 -2.05 2.31
CA THR A 63 -7.28 -0.79 1.74
C THR A 63 -7.99 0.08 2.78
N THR A 64 -8.13 -0.41 4.02
CA THR A 64 -8.95 0.22 5.08
C THR A 64 -8.13 0.70 6.27
N VAL A 65 -6.81 0.64 6.18
CA VAL A 65 -5.89 1.18 7.18
C VAL A 65 -5.88 2.71 7.13
N TYR A 66 -5.65 3.34 8.27
CA TYR A 66 -5.56 4.79 8.39
C TYR A 66 -4.12 5.24 8.61
N ASP A 67 -3.71 6.30 7.91
CA ASP A 67 -2.48 7.03 8.21
C ASP A 67 -2.63 7.90 9.47
N ARG A 68 -1.55 8.58 9.87
CA ARG A 68 -1.56 9.47 11.04
C ARG A 68 -2.48 10.69 10.89
N LYS A 69 -2.95 10.99 9.68
CA LYS A 69 -3.94 12.05 9.41
C LYS A 69 -5.38 11.51 9.37
N GLY A 70 -5.59 10.22 9.65
CA GLY A 70 -6.89 9.58 9.61
C GLY A 70 -7.41 9.33 8.20
N ARG A 71 -6.52 9.23 7.20
CA ARG A 71 -6.87 8.98 5.80
C ARG A 71 -6.56 7.55 5.42
N THR A 72 -7.40 6.98 4.57
CA THR A 72 -7.14 5.70 3.88
C THR A 72 -6.23 5.90 2.67
N PRO A 73 -5.66 4.82 2.10
CA PRO A 73 -4.87 4.94 0.87
C PRO A 73 -5.63 5.58 -0.29
N ALA A 74 -6.94 5.34 -0.39
CA ALA A 74 -7.82 5.97 -1.39
C ALA A 74 -7.99 7.48 -1.19
N GLU A 75 -7.87 7.97 0.04
CA GLU A 75 -7.98 9.39 0.40
C GLU A 75 -6.61 10.12 0.39
N ASP A 76 -5.50 9.37 0.37
CA ASP A 76 -4.14 9.94 0.29
C ASP A 76 -3.71 10.23 -1.17
N THR A 77 -4.47 9.77 -2.16
CA THR A 77 -4.24 10.08 -3.58
C THR A 77 -5.13 11.19 -4.11
N LYS A 78 -4.60 11.97 -5.06
CA LYS A 78 -5.38 12.91 -5.87
C LYS A 78 -5.84 12.31 -7.21
N ASP A 79 -5.31 11.14 -7.56
CA ASP A 79 -5.63 10.50 -8.83
C ASP A 79 -6.93 9.71 -8.73
N ALA A 80 -7.91 10.06 -9.56
CA ALA A 80 -9.20 9.40 -9.55
C ALA A 80 -9.09 7.92 -9.93
N ALA A 81 -8.24 7.55 -10.89
CA ALA A 81 -8.14 6.17 -11.36
C ALA A 81 -7.59 5.25 -10.26
N ILE A 82 -6.59 5.71 -9.51
CA ILE A 82 -6.02 4.96 -8.38
C ILE A 82 -7.00 4.88 -7.22
N ARG A 83 -7.69 5.98 -6.91
CA ARG A 83 -8.75 5.97 -5.88
C ARG A 83 -9.81 4.94 -6.21
N GLU A 84 -10.33 4.93 -7.45
CA GLU A 84 -11.32 3.96 -7.89
C GLU A 84 -10.79 2.52 -7.87
N ALA A 85 -9.51 2.30 -8.20
CA ALA A 85 -8.91 0.97 -8.13
C ALA A 85 -8.90 0.40 -6.70
N ILE A 86 -8.49 1.22 -5.73
CA ILE A 86 -8.43 0.82 -4.31
C ILE A 86 -9.85 0.61 -3.75
N LEU A 87 -10.78 1.50 -4.08
CA LEU A 87 -12.18 1.36 -3.64
C LEU A 87 -12.88 0.17 -4.32
N GLY A 88 -12.59 -0.09 -5.58
CA GLY A 88 -13.15 -1.20 -6.36
C GLY A 88 -12.74 -2.58 -5.84
N GLU A 89 -11.51 -2.71 -5.31
CA GLU A 89 -11.06 -3.97 -4.70
C GLU A 89 -11.88 -4.33 -3.45
N ARG A 90 -12.34 -3.32 -2.68
CA ARG A 90 -13.21 -3.54 -1.51
C ARG A 90 -14.54 -4.19 -1.88
N ALA A 91 -15.11 -3.82 -3.04
CA ALA A 91 -16.35 -4.40 -3.54
C ALA A 91 -16.14 -5.84 -4.01
N ARG A 92 -15.05 -6.09 -4.76
CA ARG A 92 -14.71 -7.43 -5.27
C ARG A 92 -14.51 -8.47 -4.17
N ARG A 93 -13.81 -8.11 -3.09
CA ARG A 93 -13.59 -9.04 -1.97
C ARG A 93 -14.86 -9.39 -1.21
N ARG A 94 -15.79 -8.43 -1.04
CA ARG A 94 -17.11 -8.69 -0.43
C ARG A 94 -17.93 -9.68 -1.25
N GLU A 95 -17.86 -9.59 -2.58
CA GLU A 95 -18.55 -10.52 -3.49
C GLU A 95 -17.92 -11.91 -3.51
N GLN A 96 -16.60 -12.02 -3.39
CA GLN A 96 -15.89 -13.31 -3.34
C GLN A 96 -16.11 -14.06 -2.02
N THR A 97 -16.21 -13.35 -0.89
CA THR A 97 -16.60 -13.97 0.39
C THR A 97 -18.02 -14.52 0.40
N SER A 98 -18.92 -13.99 -0.44
CA SER A 98 -20.30 -14.49 -0.56
C SER A 98 -20.43 -15.73 -1.45
N LYS A 99 -19.44 -16.02 -2.31
CA LYS A 99 -19.46 -17.16 -3.24
C LYS A 99 -18.71 -18.40 -2.74
N SER A 100 -17.81 -18.25 -1.78
CA SER A 100 -17.05 -19.38 -1.22
C SER A 100 -17.74 -20.10 -0.05
N GLY A 101 -18.93 -19.66 0.35
CA GLY A 101 -19.70 -20.20 1.47
C GLY A 101 -21.01 -20.90 1.07
N ALA A 102 -21.19 -21.25 -0.21
CA ALA A 102 -22.35 -21.95 -0.75
C ALA A 102 -21.97 -23.33 -1.29
#